data_AF-A0A518LNT4-F1
#
_entry.id   AF-A0A518LNT4-F1
#
_cell.length_a   1.000
_cell.length_b   1.000
_cell.length_c   1.000
_cell.angle_alpha   90.00
_cell.angle_beta   90.00
_cell.angle_gamma   90.00
#
_symmetry.space_group_name_H-M   'P 1'
#
loop_
_entity.id
_entity.type
_entity.pdbx_description
1 polymer ?
#
loop_
_entity_poly.entity_id
_entity_poly.type
_entity_poly.pdbx_seq_one_letter_code
_entity_poly.pdbx_strand_id
1 'polypeptide(L)'
;MIDPGEHPLTSSAAKTSDLPTESIAIMGKTYTCRGRATRATGTFPEYGSDVDAKVFECDALPGGIAKVQLRSRQSGRPFEFRGQVVAFDSNR
;
A
#
# COMPACT_ATOMS: atom_id res chain seq x y z
N MET A 1 10.54 -6.61 -17.71
CA MET A 1 10.80 -7.43 -16.51
C MET A 1 11.32 -6.47 -15.47
N ILE A 2 10.60 -6.28 -14.37
CA ILE A 2 10.99 -5.36 -13.30
C ILE A 2 12.06 -6.08 -12.48
N ASP A 3 13.26 -5.52 -12.39
CA ASP A 3 14.28 -6.03 -11.47
C ASP A 3 13.78 -5.77 -10.03
N PRO A 4 13.64 -6.81 -9.18
CA PRO A 4 13.22 -6.62 -7.79
C PRO A 4 14.14 -5.68 -6.99
N GLY A 5 15.41 -5.53 -7.36
CA GLY A 5 16.32 -4.54 -6.76
C GLY A 5 16.01 -3.10 -7.16
N GLU A 6 15.38 -2.90 -8.32
CA GLU A 6 14.96 -1.59 -8.82
C GLU A 6 13.54 -1.21 -8.38
N HIS A 7 12.81 -2.14 -7.76
CA HIS A 7 11.50 -1.86 -7.22
C HIS A 7 11.60 -1.09 -5.89
N PRO A 8 10.87 0.03 -5.72
CA PRO A 8 11.04 0.91 -4.56
C PRO A 8 10.84 0.20 -3.23
N LEU A 9 9.89 -0.72 -3.14
CA LEU A 9 9.54 -1.42 -1.90
C LEU A 9 10.52 -2.50 -1.45
N THR A 10 11.43 -2.92 -2.32
CA THR A 10 12.44 -3.97 -2.07
C THR A 10 13.87 -3.46 -2.23
N SER A 11 14.02 -2.20 -2.64
CA SER A 11 15.31 -1.50 -2.71
C SER A 11 15.94 -1.33 -1.33
N SER A 12 17.27 -1.16 -1.29
CA SER A 12 18.00 -0.87 -0.04
C SER A 12 17.61 0.49 0.60
N ALA A 13 17.00 1.38 -0.18
CA ALA A 13 16.47 2.66 0.29
C ALA A 13 15.11 2.52 0.99
N ALA A 14 14.46 1.35 0.90
CA ALA A 14 13.17 1.10 1.53
C ALA A 14 13.30 1.05 3.06
N LYS A 15 12.41 1.77 3.74
CA LYS A 15 12.22 1.70 5.19
C LYS A 15 10.75 1.37 5.47
N THR A 16 10.53 0.26 6.16
CA THR A 16 9.20 -0.20 6.56
C THR A 16 8.95 0.13 8.02
N SER A 17 7.74 0.57 8.34
CA SER A 17 7.29 0.86 9.69
C SER A 17 5.84 0.42 9.87
N ASP A 18 5.52 -0.03 11.08
CA ASP A 18 4.14 -0.29 11.47
C ASP A 18 3.38 1.03 11.64
N LEU A 19 2.10 1.01 11.25
CA LEU A 19 1.17 2.10 11.46
C LEU A 19 0.16 1.71 12.55
N PRO A 20 -0.51 2.68 13.18
CA PRO A 20 -1.68 2.41 14.00
C PRO A 20 -2.73 1.61 13.24
N THR A 21 -3.51 0.81 13.95
CA THR A 21 -4.64 0.09 13.38
C THR A 21 -5.70 1.07 12.85
N GLU A 22 -6.29 0.76 11.69
CA GLU A 22 -7.35 1.54 11.08
C GLU A 22 -8.65 0.72 11.05
N SER A 23 -9.78 1.35 11.37
CA SER A 23 -11.12 0.76 11.21
C SER A 23 -11.64 1.05 9.81
N ILE A 24 -11.83 0.01 9.00
CA ILE A 24 -12.22 0.12 7.59
C ILE A 24 -13.59 -0.53 7.38
N ALA A 25 -14.52 0.24 6.81
CA ALA A 25 -15.87 -0.24 6.49
C ALA A 25 -15.89 -0.93 5.11
N ILE A 26 -16.38 -2.18 5.08
CA ILE A 26 -16.48 -3.02 3.88
C ILE A 26 -17.82 -3.75 3.94
N MET A 27 -18.66 -3.64 2.91
CA MET A 27 -20.02 -4.22 2.88
C MET A 27 -20.86 -3.93 4.15
N GLY A 28 -20.72 -2.73 4.71
CA GLY A 28 -21.44 -2.33 5.93
C GLY A 28 -20.92 -2.94 7.23
N LYS A 29 -19.84 -3.74 7.20
CA LYS A 29 -19.13 -4.25 8.38
C LYS A 29 -17.82 -3.49 8.58
N THR A 30 -17.47 -3.22 9.84
CA THR A 30 -16.21 -2.58 10.19
C THR A 30 -15.17 -3.62 10.53
N TYR A 31 -14.00 -3.50 9.92
CA TYR A 31 -12.85 -4.37 10.15
C TYR A 31 -11.70 -3.58 10.75
N THR A 32 -11.04 -4.14 11.77
CA THR A 32 -9.82 -3.55 12.34
C THR A 32 -8.61 -4.07 11.57
N CYS A 33 -7.96 -3.20 10.82
CA CYS A 33 -6.83 -3.56 9.96
C CYS A 33 -5.52 -3.02 10.53
N ARG A 34 -4.44 -3.81 10.42
CA ARG A 34 -3.07 -3.42 10.76
C ARG A 34 -2.46 -2.71 9.57
N GLY A 35 -1.94 -1.51 9.75
CA GLY A 35 -1.29 -0.77 8.69
C GLY A 35 0.22 -0.99 8.69
N ARG A 36 0.81 -1.07 7.51
CA ARG A 36 2.28 -0.99 7.30
C ARG A 36 2.56 0.08 6.26
N ALA A 37 3.57 0.90 6.51
CA ALA A 37 4.09 1.87 5.56
C ALA A 37 5.48 1.46 5.11
N THR A 38 5.77 1.61 3.82
CA THR A 38 7.11 1.50 3.26
C THR A 38 7.43 2.76 2.48
N ARG A 39 8.53 3.41 2.84
CA ARG A 39 9.02 4.60 2.15
C ARG A 39 10.38 4.32 1.54
N ALA A 40 10.55 4.69 0.27
CA ALA A 40 11.81 4.61 -0.44
C ALA A 40 12.15 5.99 -1.00
N THR A 41 13.21 6.60 -0.48
CA THR A 41 13.72 7.88 -1.00
C THR A 41 14.64 7.63 -2.18
N GLY A 42 14.65 8.55 -3.15
CA GLY A 42 15.39 8.39 -4.39
C GLY A 42 14.48 8.40 -5.62
N THR A 43 15.05 8.08 -6.78
CA THR A 43 14.34 8.07 -8.07
C THR A 43 14.28 6.66 -8.61
N PHE A 44 13.09 6.26 -9.04
CA PHE A 44 12.78 4.94 -9.59
C PHE A 44 12.16 5.14 -10.99
N PRO A 45 12.73 4.58 -12.07
CA PRO A 45 12.32 4.89 -13.44
C PRO A 45 10.82 4.74 -13.72
N GLU A 46 10.20 3.69 -13.17
CA GLU A 46 8.78 3.40 -13.39
C GLU A 46 7.84 4.02 -12.34
N TYR A 47 8.37 4.39 -11.17
CA TYR A 47 7.57 4.79 -10.00
C TYR A 47 7.70 6.28 -9.64
N GLY A 48 8.65 6.99 -10.25
CA GLY A 48 8.97 8.37 -9.91
C GLY A 48 9.90 8.46 -8.70
N SER A 49 9.83 9.59 -7.98
CA SER A 49 10.65 9.82 -6.77
C SER A 49 9.84 9.78 -5.48
N ASP A 50 10.55 9.55 -4.37
CA ASP A 50 10.02 9.60 -3.00
C ASP A 50 8.76 8.74 -2.80
N VAL A 51 8.89 7.45 -3.13
CA VAL A 51 7.77 6.50 -3.11
C VAL A 51 7.37 6.20 -1.67
N ASP A 52 6.09 6.36 -1.35
CA ASP A 52 5.46 6.05 -0.07
C ASP A 52 4.26 5.13 -0.34
N ALA A 53 4.37 3.88 0.12
CA ALA A 53 3.31 2.88 0.01
C ALA A 53 2.77 2.56 1.40
N LYS A 54 1.44 2.45 1.52
CA LYS A 54 0.76 1.97 2.72
C LYS A 54 -0.17 0.83 2.34
N VAL A 55 -0.16 -0.20 3.16
CA VAL A 55 -1.06 -1.35 3.03
C VAL A 55 -1.71 -1.56 4.39
N PHE A 56 -3.03 -1.71 4.39
CA PHE A 56 -3.81 -2.05 5.57
C PHE A 56 -4.34 -3.47 5.41
N GLU A 57 -3.95 -4.33 6.33
CA GLU A 57 -4.23 -5.76 6.29
C GLU A 57 -5.23 -6.15 7.37
N CYS A 58 -6.22 -6.93 6.96
CA CYS A 58 -7.29 -7.46 7.78
C CYS A 58 -7.40 -8.96 7.54
N ASP A 59 -7.02 -9.77 8.52
CA ASP A 59 -6.98 -11.24 8.43
C ASP A 59 -8.36 -11.85 8.10
N ALA A 60 -9.46 -11.12 8.36
CA ALA A 60 -10.82 -11.52 8.06
C ALA A 60 -11.23 -11.37 6.58
N LEU A 61 -10.38 -10.75 5.73
CA LEU A 61 -10.66 -10.55 4.31
C LEU A 61 -9.98 -11.61 3.44
N PRO A 62 -10.59 -12.02 2.30
CA PRO A 62 -9.90 -12.79 1.28
C PRO A 62 -8.66 -12.03 0.79
N GLY A 63 -7.51 -12.71 0.79
CA GLY A 63 -6.23 -12.08 0.43
C GLY A 63 -5.68 -11.10 1.47
N GLY A 64 -6.37 -10.87 2.59
CA GLY A 64 -5.89 -10.14 3.75
C GLY A 64 -5.71 -8.63 3.56
N ILE A 65 -5.88 -8.06 2.38
CA ILE A 65 -5.66 -6.63 2.11
C ILE A 65 -6.99 -5.89 2.07
N ALA A 66 -7.15 -4.87 2.91
CA ALA A 66 -8.34 -4.02 2.94
C ALA A 66 -8.16 -2.73 2.12
N LYS A 67 -6.96 -2.15 2.15
CA LYS A 67 -6.69 -0.84 1.56
C LYS A 67 -5.23 -0.72 1.18
N VAL A 68 -4.98 -0.06 0.07
CA VAL A 68 -3.65 0.28 -0.43
C VAL A 68 -3.60 1.76 -0.79
N GLN A 69 -2.46 2.37 -0.54
CA GLN A 69 -2.17 3.74 -0.96
C GLN A 69 -0.74 3.77 -1.47
N LEU A 70 -0.53 4.40 -2.61
CA LEU A 70 0.78 4.64 -3.18
C LEU A 70 0.89 6.12 -3.52
N ARG A 71 1.94 6.76 -3.06
CA ARG A 71 2.26 8.15 -3.37
C ARG A 71 3.66 8.22 -3.93
N SER A 72 3.86 9.06 -4.93
CA SER A 72 5.18 9.35 -5.49
C SER A 72 5.17 10.70 -6.20
N ARG A 73 6.29 11.06 -6.82
CA ARG A 73 6.38 12.21 -7.73
C ARG A 73 6.87 11.77 -9.10
N GLN A 74 6.07 12.01 -10.14
CA GLN A 74 6.47 11.75 -11.52
C GLN A 74 6.81 13.08 -12.21
N SER A 75 8.04 13.22 -12.68
CA SER A 75 8.54 14.47 -13.30
C SER A 75 8.27 15.72 -12.43
N GLY A 76 8.47 15.57 -11.11
CA GLY A 76 8.23 16.63 -10.11
C GLY A 76 6.76 16.85 -9.73
N ARG A 77 5.80 16.18 -10.38
CA ARG A 77 4.37 16.30 -10.09
C ARG A 77 3.92 15.22 -9.10
N PRO A 78 3.13 15.55 -8.07
CA PRO A 78 2.62 14.55 -7.15
C PRO A 78 1.68 13.57 -7.86
N PHE A 79 1.89 12.28 -7.61
CA PHE A 79 1.01 11.19 -8.01
C PHE A 79 0.51 10.47 -6.77
N GLU A 80 -0.77 10.08 -6.79
CA GLU A 80 -1.37 9.29 -5.73
C GLU A 80 -2.37 8.29 -6.29
N PHE A 81 -2.17 7.03 -5.93
CA PHE A 81 -3.10 5.93 -6.16
C PHE A 81 -3.66 5.45 -4.81
N ARG A 82 -4.96 5.19 -4.76
CA ARG A 82 -5.64 4.64 -3.60
C ARG A 82 -6.58 3.54 -4.05
N GLY A 83 -6.58 2.43 -3.33
CA GLY A 83 -7.51 1.33 -3.51
C GLY A 83 -8.06 0.90 -2.16
N GLN A 84 -9.33 0.52 -2.12
CA GLN A 84 -9.97 -0.07 -0.95
C GLN A 84 -10.91 -1.17 -1.41
N VAL A 85 -10.91 -2.29 -0.69
CA VAL A 85 -11.90 -3.35 -0.90
C VAL A 85 -13.26 -2.81 -0.49
N VAL A 86 -14.22 -2.88 -1.42
CA VAL A 86 -15.61 -2.43 -1.18
C VAL A 86 -16.57 -3.60 -1.01
N ALA A 87 -16.28 -4.74 -1.65
CA ALA A 87 -17.05 -5.97 -1.56
C ALA A 87 -16.18 -7.20 -1.88
N PHE A 88 -16.60 -8.35 -1.39
CA PHE A 88 -16.06 -9.66 -1.71
C PHE A 88 -17.11 -10.74 -1.42
N ASP A 89 -17.08 -11.84 -2.15
CA ASP A 89 -17.94 -12.98 -1.83
C ASP A 89 -17.35 -13.74 -0.62
N SER A 90 -18.15 -13.88 0.42
CA SER A 90 -17.78 -14.62 1.63
C SER A 90 -18.33 -16.04 1.65
N ASN A 91 -18.56 -16.66 0.49
CA ASN A 91 -19.08 -18.03 0.42
C ASN A 91 -18.08 -19.02 1.01
N ARG A 92 -18.24 -19.26 2.31
CA ARG A 92 -17.63 -20.31 3.10
C ARG A 92 -18.73 -20.98 3.91
#